data_AF-G5LPU6-F1
#
_entry.id   AF-G5LPU6-F1
#
_cell.length_a   1.000
_cell.length_b   1.000
_cell.length_c   1.000
_cell.angle_alpha   90.00
_cell.angle_beta   90.00
_cell.angle_gamma   90.00
#
_symmetry.space_group_name_H-M   'P 1'
#
loop_
_entity.id
_entity.type
_entity.pdbx_description
1 polymer ?
#
loop_
_entity_poly.entity_id
_entity_poly.type
_entity_poly.pdbx_seq_one_letter_code
_entity_poly.pdbx_strand_id
1 'polypeptide(L)' 'MMQGAVKYLGYADEHCSEPEEIMVINAGEFGVFPPEKWHNIEVMTDDTYFNIDFFVAPEVLMEGATSRKVIHAGRE' A
#
# COMPACT_ATOMS: atom_id res chain seq x y z
N MET A 1 -9.53 -4.15 10.13
CA MET A 1 -10.17 -3.23 11.09
C MET A 1 -10.39 -3.93 12.42
N MET A 2 -9.97 -3.32 13.52
CA MET A 2 -10.12 -3.93 14.85
C MET A 2 -11.34 -3.39 15.61
N GLN A 3 -11.60 -2.08 15.52
CA GLN A 3 -12.77 -1.41 16.12
C GLN A 3 -13.19 -0.21 15.27
N GLY A 4 -14.47 0.16 15.36
CA GLY A 4 -15.03 1.30 14.63
C GLY A 4 -15.15 1.03 13.14
N ALA A 5 -14.92 2.07 12.33
CA ALA A 5 -14.94 1.98 10.88
C ALA A 5 -14.04 3.06 10.25
N VAL A 6 -13.52 2.76 9.05
CA VAL A 6 -12.88 3.77 8.20
C VAL A 6 -13.55 3.84 6.85
N LYS A 7 -13.41 4.99 6.21
CA LYS A 7 -13.77 5.20 4.80
C LYS A 7 -12.50 5.40 3.98
N TYR A 8 -12.32 4.56 2.98
CA TYR A 8 -11.34 4.72 1.93
C TYR A 8 -11.91 5.61 0.83
N LEU A 9 -11.10 6.57 0.36
CA LEU A 9 -11.43 7.48 -0.73
C LEU A 9 -10.28 7.42 -1.77
N GLY A 10 -10.55 6.85 -2.94
CA GLY A 10 -9.60 6.74 -4.05
C GLY A 10 -9.87 7.80 -5.12
N TYR A 11 -8.80 8.39 -5.65
CA TYR A 11 -8.84 9.47 -6.63
C TYR A 11 -8.21 9.04 -7.96
N ALA A 12 -8.56 9.73 -9.04
CA ALA A 12 -7.95 9.50 -10.35
C ALA A 12 -6.48 9.98 -10.40
N ASP A 13 -6.16 11.10 -9.73
CA ASP A 13 -4.82 11.66 -9.64
C ASP A 13 -4.64 12.54 -8.38
N GLU A 14 -3.45 13.14 -8.22
CA GLU A 14 -3.07 14.01 -7.09
C GLU A 14 -3.91 15.30 -6.97
N HIS A 15 -4.50 15.78 -8.06
CA HIS A 15 -5.16 17.08 -8.13
C HIS A 15 -6.69 16.98 -8.13
N CYS A 16 -7.23 15.76 -8.27
CA CYS A 16 -8.65 15.49 -8.20
C CYS A 16 -9.21 15.80 -6.80
N SER A 17 -10.22 16.67 -6.74
CA SER A 17 -10.87 17.02 -5.47
C SER A 17 -11.93 16.02 -5.03
N GLU A 18 -12.51 15.27 -5.98
CA GLU A 18 -13.59 14.32 -5.72
C GLU A 18 -13.08 12.88 -5.86
N PRO A 19 -13.42 11.99 -4.92
CA PRO A 19 -13.07 10.57 -5.01
C PRO A 19 -13.94 9.87 -6.06
N GLU A 20 -13.33 8.97 -6.83
CA GLU A 20 -14.04 8.08 -7.76
C GLU A 20 -14.38 6.73 -7.13
N GLU A 21 -13.66 6.33 -6.08
CA GLU A 21 -13.84 5.07 -5.38
C GLU A 21 -14.05 5.33 -3.89
N ILE A 22 -15.15 4.83 -3.35
CA ILE A 22 -15.52 4.98 -1.94
C ILE A 22 -15.85 3.61 -1.37
N MET A 23 -15.16 3.25 -0.27
CA MET A 23 -15.39 1.98 0.44
C MET A 23 -15.39 2.22 1.95
N VAL A 24 -16.38 1.65 2.65
CA VAL A 24 -16.41 1.64 4.12
C VAL A 24 -15.94 0.27 4.60
N ILE A 25 -15.02 0.26 5.55
CA ILE A 25 -14.48 -0.96 6.16
C ILE A 25 -14.84 -0.95 7.64
N ASN A 26 -15.67 -1.90 8.06
CA ASN A 26 -16.15 -2.02 9.44
C ASN A 26 -15.25 -2.92 10.28
N ALA A 27 -15.40 -2.88 11.60
CA ALA A 27 -14.73 -3.80 12.51
C ALA A 27 -14.88 -5.27 12.08
N GLY A 28 -13.78 -6.01 12.06
CA GLY A 28 -13.73 -7.39 11.56
C GLY A 28 -13.50 -7.53 10.05
N GLU A 29 -13.56 -6.44 9.28
CA GLU A 29 -13.30 -6.45 7.83
C GLU A 29 -11.89 -5.94 7.49
N PHE A 30 -11.44 -6.24 6.28
CA PHE A 30 -10.23 -5.66 5.69
C PHE A 30 -10.50 -5.29 4.22
N GLY A 31 -9.81 -4.25 3.75
CA GLY A 31 -9.79 -3.84 2.35
C GLY A 31 -8.37 -3.93 1.80
N VAL A 32 -8.24 -4.25 0.52
CA VAL A 32 -6.96 -4.23 -0.20
C VAL A 32 -6.98 -3.04 -1.15
N PHE A 33 -6.01 -2.15 -1.02
CA PHE A 33 -5.96 -0.93 -1.82
C PHE A 33 -5.09 -1.14 -3.08
N PRO A 34 -5.52 -0.59 -4.23
CA PRO A 34 -4.71 -0.66 -5.44
C PRO A 34 -3.34 0.03 -5.23
N PRO A 35 -2.23 -0.58 -5.66
CA PRO A 35 -0.93 0.10 -5.64
C PRO A 35 -0.95 1.31 -6.59
N GLU A 36 -0.11 2.31 -6.28
CA GLU A 36 0.09 3.51 -7.11
C GLU A 36 -1.18 4.37 -7.37
N LYS A 37 -2.25 4.17 -6.58
CA LYS A 37 -3.46 4.98 -6.62
C LYS A 37 -3.45 6.04 -5.52
N TRP A 38 -3.76 7.29 -5.87
CA TRP A 38 -3.94 8.37 -4.90
C TRP A 38 -5.17 8.11 -4.02
N HIS A 39 -5.00 8.20 -2.69
CA HIS A 39 -6.09 7.95 -1.75
C HIS A 39 -5.82 8.59 -0.38
N ASN A 40 -6.89 8.76 0.40
CA ASN A 40 -6.82 9.02 1.84
C ASN A 40 -7.82 8.13 2.59
N ILE A 41 -7.68 8.11 3.92
CA ILE A 41 -8.53 7.34 4.83
C ILE A 41 -9.16 8.30 5.83
N GLU A 42 -10.48 8.21 5.99
CA GLU A 42 -11.23 8.94 7.01
C GLU A 42 -11.64 7.99 8.14
N VAL A 43 -11.34 8.38 9.38
CA VAL A 43 -11.85 7.70 10.57
C VAL A 43 -13.30 8.09 10.79
N MET A 44 -14.19 7.11 10.98
CA MET A 44 -15.64 7.35 11.07
C MET A 44 -16.15 7.43 12.51
N THR A 45 -15.40 6.92 13.49
CA THR A 45 -15.78 6.94 14.92
C THR A 45 -14.56 7.21 15.81
N ASP A 46 -14.78 7.84 16.96
CA ASP A 46 -13.72 8.23 17.90
C ASP A 46 -12.94 7.04 18.48
N ASP A 47 -13.56 5.85 18.51
CA ASP A 47 -12.98 4.61 19.02
C ASP A 47 -12.30 3.76 17.95
N THR A 48 -12.18 4.26 16.71
CA THR A 48 -11.59 3.50 15.60
C THR A 48 -10.09 3.29 15.80
N TYR A 49 -9.65 2.04 15.66
CA TYR A 49 -8.23 1.70 15.51
C TYR A 49 -8.04 0.53 14.55
N PHE A 50 -6.96 0.59 13.78
CA PHE A 50 -6.64 -0.36 12.72
C PHE A 50 -5.13 -0.43 12.46
N ASN A 51 -4.70 -1.47 11.76
CA ASN A 51 -3.34 -1.63 11.25
C ASN A 51 -3.35 -1.70 9.72
N ILE A 52 -2.18 -1.53 9.11
CA ILE A 52 -1.96 -1.70 7.67
C ILE A 52 -0.81 -2.70 7.50
N ASP A 53 -1.05 -3.72 6.70
CA ASP A 53 -0.04 -4.71 6.32
C ASP A 53 0.33 -4.53 4.85
N PHE A 54 1.63 -4.40 4.55
CA PHE A 54 2.13 -4.20 3.20
C PHE A 54 2.66 -5.51 2.63
N PHE A 55 2.16 -5.89 1.46
CA PHE A 55 2.57 -7.09 0.73
C PHE A 55 3.29 -6.71 -0.55
N VAL A 56 4.34 -7.44 -0.88
CA VAL A 56 5.17 -7.20 -2.07
C VAL A 56 5.37 -8.53 -2.80
N ALA A 57 5.30 -8.51 -4.13
CA ALA A 57 5.59 -9.69 -4.94
C ALA A 57 7.06 -10.12 -4.72
N PRO A 58 7.36 -11.44 -4.59
CA PRO A 58 8.70 -11.92 -4.30
C PRO A 58 9.77 -11.40 -5.28
N GLU A 59 9.40 -11.22 -6.55
CA GLU A 59 10.30 -10.76 -7.61
C GLU A 59 10.81 -9.33 -7.34
N VAL A 60 9.92 -8.45 -6.85
CA VAL A 60 10.26 -7.06 -6.48
C VAL A 60 11.21 -7.04 -5.28
N LEU A 61 11.08 -8.00 -4.35
CA LEU A 61 11.99 -8.11 -3.21
C LEU A 61 13.38 -8.64 -3.59
N MET A 62 13.46 -9.44 -4.65
CA MET A 62 14.69 -10.15 -5.05
C MET A 62 15.54 -9.42 -6.10
N GLU A 63 15.06 -8.32 -6.67
CA GLU A 63 15.70 -7.61 -7.79
C GLU A 63 17.12 -7.08 -7.46
N GLY A 64 17.45 -6.91 -6.17
CA GLY A 64 18.78 -6.51 -5.68
C GLY A 64 19.89 -7.59 -5.75
N ALA A 65 19.58 -8.84 -6.10
CA ALA A 65 20.56 -9.93 -6.11
C ALA A 65 21.43 -10.03 -7.39
N THR A 66 21.21 -9.15 -8.37
CA THR A 66 21.87 -9.24 -9.70
C THR A 66 23.24 -8.55 -9.81
N SER A 67 23.74 -7.91 -8.75
CA SER A 67 25.09 -7.33 -8.74
C SER A 67 26.17 -8.37 -8.41
N ARG A 68 26.43 -9.35 -9.29
CA ARG A 68 27.67 -10.13 -9.23
C ARG A 68 28.81 -9.30 -9.82
N LYS A 69 29.65 -8.72 -8.96
CA LYS A 69 30.93 -8.15 -9.36
C LYS A 69 31.86 -9.28 -9.83
N VAL A 70 32.00 -9.46 -11.14
CA VAL A 70 33.04 -10.34 -11.71
C VAL A 70 34.37 -9.62 -11.61
N ILE A 71 35.21 -10.02 -10.65
CA ILE A 71 36.60 -9.59 -10.56
C ILE A 71 37.45 -10.45 -11.52
N HIS A 72 37.87 -9.88 -12.65
CA HIS A 72 38.94 -10.47 -13.45
C HIS A 72 40.27 -10.13 -12.77
N ALA A 73 40.87 -11.10 -12.07
CA ALA A 73 42.25 -11.00 -11.62
C ALA A 73 43.15 -11.18 -12.85
N GLY A 74 43.60 -10.06 -13.43
CA GLY A 74 44.62 -10.08 -14.48
C GLY A 74 45.91 -10.71 -13.94
N ARG A 75 46.40 -11.74 -14.65
CA ARG A 75 47.80 -12.15 -14.62
C ARG A 75 48.46 -11.57 -15.86
N GLU A 76 49.46 -10.73 -15.68
CA GLU A 76 50.69 -10.69 -16.47
C GLU A 76 51.87 -10.48 -15.51
#